data_AF-A0A8H3R405-F1
#
_entry.id   AF-A0A8H3R405-F1
#
_cell.length_a   1.000
_cell.length_b   1.000
_cell.length_c   1.000
_cell.angle_alpha   90.00
_cell.angle_beta   90.00
_cell.angle_gamma   90.00
#
_symmetry.space_group_name_H-M   'P 1'
#
loop_
_entity.id
_entity.type
_entity.pdbx_description
1 polymer ?
#
loop_
_entity_poly.entity_id
_entity_poly.type
_entity_poly.pdbx_seq_one_letter_code
_entity_poly.pdbx_strand_id
1 'polypeptide(L)'
;MNDILNVYGISQILDTKDFIIVLEFAEGGSYNNWINKNYKDFDWKNKIRTSLMLRSKAYAQAEDICSFGMIMYFTATGKQPFVNCAHDHHLTLKICNGTKPEINVPEAPKCYIDLMKRCWDSNLENRSNAIEMHELMESFYDYYNSCKKVETSAIEIRKPFKEAEIHRKTYRTSLLLRKEVNIQKLFTQLGYLILLQRIFQNLIF
;
A
#
# COMPACT_ATOMS: atom_id res chain seq x y z
N MET A 1 -14.01 18.79 0.68
CA MET A 1 -14.06 17.71 -0.33
C MET A 1 -14.14 16.40 0.43
N ASN A 2 -15.14 15.56 0.16
CA ASN A 2 -15.16 14.21 0.73
C ASN A 2 -14.14 13.36 -0.02
N ASP A 3 -13.22 12.74 0.71
CA ASP A 3 -12.14 11.91 0.16
C ASP A 3 -12.55 10.44 -0.06
N ILE A 4 -13.84 10.13 0.14
CA ILE A 4 -14.45 8.83 -0.04
C ILE A 4 -15.42 8.94 -1.22
N LEU A 5 -15.27 8.07 -2.21
CA LEU A 5 -16.19 8.02 -3.36
C LEU A 5 -17.61 7.72 -2.89
N ASN A 6 -18.56 8.53 -3.32
CA ASN A 6 -19.95 8.28 -3.00
C ASN A 6 -20.45 7.00 -3.69
N VAL A 7 -21.22 6.20 -2.96
CA VAL A 7 -21.95 5.06 -3.50
C VAL A 7 -23.38 5.52 -3.78
N TYR A 8 -23.78 5.52 -5.05
CA TYR A 8 -25.12 5.94 -5.45
C TYR A 8 -26.14 4.79 -5.41
N GLY A 9 -25.68 3.55 -5.52
CA GLY A 9 -26.56 2.39 -5.39
C GLY A 9 -25.92 1.07 -5.84
N ILE A 10 -26.65 -0.01 -5.63
CA ILE A 10 -26.31 -1.37 -6.08
C ILE A 10 -27.49 -1.90 -6.87
N SER A 11 -27.23 -2.60 -7.97
CA SER A 11 -28.24 -3.28 -8.78
C SER A 11 -27.76 -4.68 -9.14
N GLN A 12 -28.69 -5.58 -9.48
CA GLN A 12 -28.36 -6.93 -9.94
C GLN A 12 -28.73 -7.09 -11.41
N ILE A 13 -27.80 -7.64 -12.19
CA ILE A 13 -28.05 -8.02 -13.58
C ILE A 13 -28.86 -9.32 -13.57
N LEU A 14 -30.06 -9.27 -14.13
CA LEU A 14 -31.01 -10.39 -14.04
C LEU A 14 -30.51 -11.67 -14.73
N ASP A 15 -29.75 -11.53 -15.80
CA ASP A 15 -29.30 -12.64 -16.65
C ASP A 15 -28.12 -13.39 -16.05
N THR A 16 -27.08 -12.68 -15.61
CA THR A 16 -25.86 -13.28 -15.05
C THR A 16 -25.92 -13.47 -13.55
N LYS A 17 -26.89 -12.83 -12.88
CA LYS A 17 -26.96 -12.67 -11.41
C LYS A 17 -25.81 -11.87 -10.80
N ASP A 18 -24.95 -11.26 -11.63
CA ASP A 18 -23.89 -10.38 -11.18
C ASP A 18 -24.45 -9.10 -10.55
N PHE A 19 -23.69 -8.49 -9.65
CA PHE A 19 -24.02 -7.22 -9.05
C PHE A 19 -23.22 -6.08 -9.68
N ILE A 20 -23.89 -4.96 -9.94
CA ILE A 20 -23.26 -3.69 -10.35
C ILE A 20 -23.38 -2.71 -9.19
N ILE A 21 -22.28 -2.02 -8.88
CA ILE A 21 -22.25 -0.91 -7.92
C ILE A 21 -22.05 0.38 -8.71
N VAL A 22 -22.90 1.37 -8.47
CA VAL A 22 -22.80 2.70 -9.08
C VAL A 22 -22.07 3.62 -8.11
N LEU A 23 -20.91 4.12 -8.55
CA LEU A 23 -19.99 4.93 -7.76
C LEU A 23 -19.80 6.30 -8.39
N GLU A 24 -19.41 7.28 -7.59
CA GLU A 24 -18.88 8.55 -8.06
C GLU A 24 -17.71 8.34 -9.03
N PHE A 25 -17.71 9.10 -10.12
CA PHE A 25 -16.65 9.06 -11.10
C PHE A 25 -15.41 9.79 -10.59
N ALA A 26 -14.32 9.05 -10.41
CA ALA A 26 -13.02 9.62 -10.04
C ALA A 26 -12.27 10.08 -11.31
N GLU A 27 -12.36 11.37 -11.64
CA GLU A 27 -11.70 11.96 -12.82
C GLU A 27 -10.18 11.72 -12.85
N GLY A 28 -9.54 11.68 -11.68
CA GLY A 28 -8.10 11.37 -11.53
C GLY A 28 -7.73 9.90 -11.83
N GLY A 29 -8.72 9.04 -12.06
CA GLY A 29 -8.53 7.61 -12.22
C GLY A 29 -8.00 6.94 -10.95
N SER A 30 -7.29 5.84 -11.14
CA SER A 30 -6.85 4.97 -10.05
C SER A 30 -5.44 5.32 -9.56
N TYR A 31 -5.12 5.03 -8.29
CA TYR A 31 -3.83 5.39 -7.69
C TYR A 31 -2.60 4.81 -8.44
N ASN A 32 -2.69 3.58 -8.95
CA ASN A 32 -1.69 2.96 -9.87
C ASN A 32 -1.52 3.77 -11.15
N ASN A 33 -2.62 4.17 -11.79
CA ASN A 33 -2.54 4.95 -13.02
C ASN A 33 -1.80 6.26 -12.75
N TRP A 34 -2.11 6.91 -11.63
CA TRP A 34 -1.41 8.13 -11.22
C TRP A 34 0.07 7.89 -10.93
N ILE A 35 0.43 6.85 -10.14
CA ILE A 35 1.83 6.52 -9.86
C ILE A 35 2.60 6.22 -11.14
N ASN A 36 2.04 5.43 -12.06
CA ASN A 36 2.72 5.06 -13.29
C ASN A 36 2.95 6.28 -14.19
N LYS A 37 1.97 7.19 -14.30
CA LYS A 37 2.12 8.45 -15.03
C LYS A 37 3.16 9.38 -14.40
N ASN A 38 3.16 9.48 -13.07
CA ASN A 38 4.00 10.42 -12.33
C ASN A 38 5.27 9.77 -11.76
N TYR A 39 5.62 8.54 -12.18
CA TYR A 39 6.68 7.76 -11.53
C TYR A 39 8.01 8.51 -11.45
N LYS A 40 8.37 9.28 -12.50
CA LYS A 40 9.62 10.04 -12.53
C LYS A 40 9.74 10.98 -11.33
N ASP A 41 8.65 11.69 -11.06
CA ASP A 41 8.54 12.71 -10.02
C ASP A 41 8.05 12.13 -8.68
N PHE A 42 7.64 10.87 -8.67
CA PHE A 42 7.28 10.12 -7.46
C PHE A 42 8.51 9.54 -6.76
N ASP A 43 9.38 10.45 -6.32
CA ASP A 43 10.56 10.16 -5.50
C ASP A 43 10.19 9.72 -4.06
N TRP A 44 11.19 9.36 -3.26
CA TRP A 44 10.96 8.94 -1.88
C TRP A 44 10.30 10.01 -1.00
N LYS A 45 10.51 11.30 -1.27
CA LYS A 45 9.79 12.38 -0.57
C LYS A 45 8.29 12.27 -0.81
N ASN A 46 7.91 12.19 -2.08
CA ASN A 46 6.52 12.12 -2.48
C ASN A 46 5.87 10.80 -2.05
N LYS A 47 6.61 9.68 -2.10
CA LYS A 47 6.16 8.39 -1.56
C LYS A 47 5.80 8.48 -0.08
N ILE A 48 6.70 9.00 0.76
CA ILE A 48 6.47 9.15 2.21
C ILE A 48 5.27 10.08 2.46
N ARG A 49 5.24 11.25 1.81
CA ARG A 49 4.15 12.22 1.93
C ARG A 49 2.80 11.60 1.58
N THR A 50 2.73 10.87 0.46
CA THR A 50 1.50 10.23 0.02
C THR A 50 1.09 9.11 0.98
N SER A 51 2.02 8.27 1.43
CA SER A 51 1.70 7.26 2.44
C SER A 51 1.15 7.94 3.72
N LEU A 52 1.76 9.05 4.18
CA LEU A 52 1.35 9.75 5.41
C LEU A 52 -0.07 10.32 5.27
N MET A 53 -0.38 10.91 4.11
CA MET A 53 -1.72 11.39 3.77
C MET A 53 -2.75 10.26 3.67
N LEU A 54 -2.36 9.08 3.18
CA LEU A 54 -3.25 7.91 3.14
C LEU A 54 -3.48 7.33 4.53
N ARG A 55 -2.46 7.35 5.40
CA ARG A 55 -2.60 6.93 6.80
C ARG A 55 -3.57 7.83 7.55
N SER A 56 -3.43 9.15 7.47
CA SER A 56 -4.33 10.08 8.18
C SER A 56 -5.81 9.91 7.78
N LYS A 57 -6.07 9.27 6.64
CA LYS A 57 -7.42 8.95 6.13
C LYS A 57 -7.91 7.54 6.47
N ALA A 58 -7.02 6.60 6.79
CA ALA A 58 -7.39 5.24 7.16
C ALA A 58 -7.87 5.20 8.63
N TYR A 59 -8.99 4.53 8.88
CA TYR A 59 -9.51 4.33 10.24
C TYR A 59 -8.57 3.40 11.06
N ALA A 60 -8.70 3.44 12.39
CA ALA A 60 -7.70 2.88 13.32
C ALA A 60 -7.85 1.37 13.62
N GLN A 61 -8.65 0.62 12.84
CA GLN A 61 -8.85 -0.81 13.08
C GLN A 61 -7.67 -1.65 12.58
N ALA A 62 -7.52 -2.86 13.11
CA ALA A 62 -6.37 -3.72 12.84
C ALA A 62 -6.30 -4.15 11.36
N GLU A 63 -7.44 -4.24 10.70
CA GLU A 63 -7.64 -4.58 9.29
C GLU A 63 -7.22 -3.42 8.36
N ASP A 64 -7.51 -2.18 8.77
CA ASP A 64 -7.09 -0.98 8.06
C ASP A 64 -5.56 -0.85 8.04
N ILE A 65 -4.90 -1.24 9.13
CA ILE A 65 -3.44 -1.25 9.26
C ILE A 65 -2.82 -2.28 8.31
N CYS A 66 -3.37 -3.50 8.20
CA CYS A 66 -2.91 -4.51 7.25
C CYS A 66 -3.06 -4.03 5.79
N SER A 67 -4.22 -3.44 5.48
CA SER A 67 -4.51 -2.86 4.16
C SER A 67 -3.56 -1.72 3.83
N PHE A 68 -3.24 -0.90 4.84
CA PHE A 68 -2.26 0.16 4.72
C PHE A 68 -0.85 -0.37 4.42
N GLY A 69 -0.44 -1.50 5.01
CA GLY A 69 0.81 -2.19 4.66
C GLY A 69 0.89 -2.58 3.17
N MET A 70 -0.21 -3.03 2.58
CA MET A 70 -0.29 -3.32 1.14
C MET A 70 -0.18 -2.05 0.28
N ILE A 71 -0.77 -0.94 0.75
CA ILE A 71 -0.63 0.37 0.09
C ILE A 71 0.81 0.88 0.18
N MET A 72 1.48 0.69 1.32
CA MET A 72 2.91 1.02 1.48
C MET A 72 3.79 0.20 0.52
N TYR A 73 3.55 -1.11 0.43
CA TYR A 73 4.24 -1.97 -0.53
C TYR A 73 4.07 -1.48 -1.97
N PHE A 74 2.82 -1.21 -2.35
CA PHE A 74 2.50 -0.73 -3.69
C PHE A 74 3.13 0.64 -3.96
N THR A 75 3.12 1.54 -2.97
CA THR A 75 3.75 2.87 -3.06
C THR A 75 5.27 2.77 -3.21
N ALA A 76 5.91 1.85 -2.49
CA ALA A 76 7.36 1.64 -2.57
C ALA A 76 7.79 1.07 -3.93
N THR A 77 7.11 0.02 -4.39
CA THR A 77 7.56 -0.82 -5.51
C THR A 77 6.92 -0.45 -6.85
N GLY A 78 5.70 0.10 -6.85
CA GLY A 78 4.84 0.21 -8.02
C GLY A 78 4.36 -1.15 -8.55
N LYS A 79 4.60 -2.24 -7.82
CA LYS A 79 4.26 -3.61 -8.21
C LYS A 79 2.98 -4.03 -7.53
N GLN A 80 2.16 -4.78 -8.25
CA GLN A 80 1.03 -5.50 -7.66
C GLN A 80 1.56 -6.50 -6.61
N PRO A 81 0.99 -6.51 -5.39
CA PRO A 81 1.23 -7.60 -4.44
C PRO A 81 0.98 -8.94 -5.12
N PHE A 82 1.93 -9.87 -5.04
CA PHE A 82 1.82 -11.21 -5.63
C PHE A 82 1.63 -11.23 -7.15
N VAL A 83 2.24 -10.28 -7.89
CA VAL A 83 2.16 -10.19 -9.36
C VAL A 83 2.49 -11.49 -10.12
N ASN A 84 3.32 -12.36 -9.54
CA ASN A 84 3.73 -13.63 -10.14
C ASN A 84 2.82 -14.81 -9.75
N CYS A 85 1.70 -14.56 -9.08
CA CYS A 85 0.78 -15.59 -8.62
C CYS A 85 -0.57 -15.51 -9.34
N ALA A 86 -1.18 -16.68 -9.59
CA ALA A 86 -2.59 -16.72 -9.94
C ALA A 86 -3.41 -16.14 -8.76
N HIS A 87 -4.31 -15.21 -9.07
CA HIS A 87 -5.14 -14.56 -8.04
C HIS A 87 -6.42 -15.36 -7.83
N ASP A 88 -6.24 -16.56 -7.27
CA ASP A 88 -7.28 -17.54 -7.00
C ASP A 88 -7.40 -17.81 -5.49
N HIS A 89 -8.29 -18.73 -5.11
CA HIS A 89 -8.50 -19.13 -3.72
C HIS A 89 -7.22 -19.68 -3.04
N HIS A 90 -6.29 -20.27 -3.80
CA HIS A 90 -5.06 -20.80 -3.24
C HIS A 90 -4.12 -19.68 -2.80
N LEU A 91 -4.05 -18.58 -3.55
CA LEU A 91 -3.34 -17.38 -3.10
C LEU A 91 -4.00 -16.78 -1.84
N THR A 92 -5.32 -16.74 -1.78
CA THR A 92 -6.05 -16.28 -0.59
C THR A 92 -5.66 -17.09 0.65
N LEU A 93 -5.68 -18.41 0.57
CA LEU A 93 -5.26 -19.29 1.67
C LEU A 93 -3.80 -19.04 2.08
N LYS A 94 -2.89 -18.87 1.11
CA LYS A 94 -1.49 -18.54 1.40
C LYS A 94 -1.35 -17.23 2.16
N ILE A 95 -2.10 -16.19 1.78
CA ILE A 95 -2.09 -14.89 2.47
C ILE A 95 -2.63 -15.01 3.89
N CYS A 96 -3.75 -15.74 4.07
CA CYS A 96 -4.32 -16.03 5.39
C CYS A 96 -3.33 -16.80 6.28
N ASN A 97 -2.54 -17.70 5.69
CA ASN A 97 -1.48 -18.43 6.38
C ASN A 97 -0.18 -17.63 6.56
N GLY A 98 -0.20 -16.32 6.31
CA GLY A 98 0.91 -15.42 6.60
C GLY A 98 1.85 -15.12 5.43
N THR A 99 1.57 -15.60 4.21
CA THR A 99 2.39 -15.24 3.03
C THR A 99 2.28 -13.74 2.77
N LYS A 100 3.42 -13.04 2.66
CA LYS A 100 3.50 -11.60 2.39
C LYS A 100 4.25 -11.30 1.09
N PRO A 101 4.02 -10.13 0.46
CA PRO A 101 4.80 -9.71 -0.70
C PRO A 101 6.28 -9.53 -0.34
N GLU A 102 7.16 -9.93 -1.24
CA GLU A 102 8.59 -9.81 -1.05
C GLU A 102 9.08 -8.39 -1.46
N ILE A 103 9.86 -7.77 -0.57
CA ILE A 103 10.58 -6.52 -0.81
C ILE A 103 11.84 -6.48 0.05
N ASN A 104 12.95 -6.07 -0.56
CA ASN A 104 14.27 -6.06 0.06
C ASN A 104 15.02 -4.77 -0.27
N VAL A 105 16.09 -4.47 0.48
CA VAL A 105 17.03 -3.40 0.13
C VAL A 105 17.71 -3.76 -1.20
N PRO A 106 17.95 -2.81 -2.13
CA PRO A 106 17.69 -1.37 -2.04
C PRO A 106 16.36 -0.92 -2.69
N GLU A 107 15.39 -1.81 -2.94
CA GLU A 107 14.10 -1.45 -3.54
C GLU A 107 13.31 -0.47 -2.65
N ALA A 108 13.41 -0.64 -1.34
CA ALA A 108 12.98 0.33 -0.36
C ALA A 108 13.99 0.46 0.79
N PRO A 109 14.00 1.61 1.49
CA PRO A 109 14.80 1.81 2.70
C PRO A 109 14.41 0.82 3.78
N LYS A 110 15.40 0.31 4.52
CA LYS A 110 15.17 -0.70 5.57
C LYS A 110 14.12 -0.24 6.59
N CYS A 111 14.19 1.00 7.08
CA CYS A 111 13.22 1.53 8.03
C CYS A 111 11.78 1.55 7.48
N TYR A 112 11.59 1.81 6.17
CA TYR A 112 10.29 1.75 5.53
C TYR A 112 9.81 0.30 5.37
N ILE A 113 10.70 -0.63 5.01
CA ILE A 113 10.40 -2.07 4.92
C ILE A 113 9.98 -2.60 6.29
N ASP A 114 10.71 -2.25 7.35
CA ASP A 114 10.43 -2.69 8.71
C ASP A 114 9.08 -2.14 9.19
N LEU A 115 8.79 -0.86 8.95
CA LEU A 115 7.48 -0.27 9.24
C LEU A 115 6.35 -0.99 8.49
N MET A 116 6.48 -1.13 7.17
CA MET A 116 5.51 -1.85 6.34
C MET A 116 5.31 -3.30 6.82
N LYS A 117 6.40 -3.97 7.28
CA LYS A 117 6.33 -5.33 7.83
C LYS A 117 5.53 -5.40 9.13
N ARG A 118 5.62 -4.39 9.98
CA ARG A 118 4.80 -4.28 11.20
C ARG A 118 3.31 -4.11 10.88
N CYS A 119 2.93 -3.48 9.75
CA CYS A 119 1.52 -3.31 9.39
C CYS A 119 0.74 -4.62 9.25
N TRP A 120 1.39 -5.67 8.76
CA TRP A 120 0.76 -6.95 8.42
C TRP A 120 1.37 -8.12 9.22
N ASP A 121 2.01 -7.82 10.36
CA ASP A 121 2.50 -8.82 11.30
C ASP A 121 1.31 -9.60 11.89
N SER A 122 1.47 -10.92 11.99
CA SER A 122 0.45 -11.81 12.52
C SER A 122 0.30 -11.67 14.05
N ASN A 123 1.35 -11.23 14.74
CA ASN A 123 1.30 -10.93 16.17
C ASN A 123 0.75 -9.51 16.38
N LEU A 124 -0.37 -9.41 17.09
CA LEU A 124 -1.02 -8.14 17.42
C LEU A 124 -0.13 -7.21 18.26
N GLU A 125 0.79 -7.75 19.06
CA GLU A 125 1.72 -6.94 19.86
C GLU A 125 2.84 -6.32 19.02
N ASN A 126 3.27 -7.00 17.95
CA ASN A 126 4.28 -6.48 17.02
C ASN A 126 3.67 -5.52 15.99
N ARG A 127 2.36 -5.64 15.76
CA ARG A 127 1.60 -4.77 14.87
C ARG A 127 1.56 -3.38 15.47
N SER A 128 2.15 -2.42 14.77
CA SER A 128 2.04 -1.03 15.21
C SER A 128 0.59 -0.62 15.24
N ASN A 129 0.20 0.05 16.32
CA ASN A 129 -1.06 0.74 16.32
C ASN A 129 -1.02 1.95 15.37
N ALA A 130 -2.19 2.50 15.15
CA ALA A 130 -2.42 3.57 14.21
C ALA A 130 -1.63 4.86 14.56
N ILE A 131 -1.35 5.12 15.84
CA ILE A 131 -0.63 6.30 16.35
C ILE A 131 0.87 6.13 16.08
N GLU A 132 1.46 5.02 16.50
CA GLU A 132 2.89 4.72 16.26
C GLU A 132 3.23 4.75 14.77
N MET A 133 2.36 4.22 13.93
CA MET A 133 2.51 4.29 12.47
C MET A 133 2.59 5.74 11.99
N HIS A 134 1.71 6.59 12.49
CA HIS A 134 1.66 7.99 12.09
C HIS A 134 2.94 8.73 12.52
N GLU A 135 3.35 8.58 13.77
CA GLU A 135 4.56 9.20 14.33
C GLU A 135 5.82 8.77 13.57
N LEU A 136 5.96 7.47 13.27
CA LEU A 136 7.10 6.96 12.50
C LEU A 136 7.14 7.55 11.09
N MET A 137 5.99 7.70 10.45
CA MET A 137 5.90 8.27 9.11
C MET A 137 6.16 9.78 9.07
N GLU A 138 5.68 10.53 10.06
CA GLU A 138 6.03 11.94 10.24
C GLU A 138 7.54 12.09 10.44
N SER A 139 8.15 11.23 11.27
CA SER A 139 9.59 11.23 11.45
C SER A 139 10.34 11.03 10.13
N PHE A 140 9.91 10.06 9.29
CA PHE A 140 10.52 9.84 7.98
C PHE A 140 10.41 11.08 7.07
N TYR A 141 9.25 11.75 7.09
CA TYR A 141 9.01 12.96 6.31
C TYR A 141 9.92 14.11 6.77
N ASP A 142 10.03 14.31 8.09
CA ASP A 142 10.86 15.35 8.68
C ASP A 142 12.35 15.11 8.41
N TYR A 143 12.83 13.88 8.59
CA TYR A 143 14.23 13.52 8.29
C TYR A 143 14.59 13.70 6.82
N TYR A 144 13.64 13.42 5.91
CA TYR A 144 13.87 13.62 4.48
C TYR A 144 13.89 15.12 4.11
N ASN A 145 13.03 15.94 4.73
CA ASN A 145 12.91 17.37 4.46
C ASN A 145 13.93 18.24 5.20
N SER A 146 14.48 17.75 6.31
CA SER A 146 15.48 18.46 7.10
C SER A 146 16.70 18.82 6.23
N CYS A 147 16.82 20.11 5.94
CA CYS A 147 18.03 20.74 5.44
C CYS A 147 18.88 21.34 6.57
N LYS A 148 18.50 21.15 7.85
CA LYS A 148 19.16 21.79 9.00
C LYS A 148 19.49 20.81 10.13
N LYS A 149 20.78 20.86 10.45
CA LYS A 149 21.58 20.27 11.53
C LYS A 149 22.11 18.85 11.30
N VAL A 150 23.44 18.80 11.38
CA VAL A 150 24.31 17.62 11.45
C VAL A 150 24.03 16.95 12.80
N GLU A 151 22.91 16.25 12.90
CA GLU A 151 22.72 15.23 13.93
C GLU A 151 22.96 13.86 13.28
N THR A 152 23.78 13.03 13.92
CA THR A 152 24.19 11.72 13.43
C THR A 152 22.99 10.82 13.09
N SER A 153 21.90 10.90 13.86
CA SER A 153 20.65 10.17 13.67
C SER A 153 19.90 10.56 12.38
N ALA A 154 19.88 11.85 12.01
CA ALA A 154 19.26 12.33 10.78
C ALA A 154 20.04 11.89 9.53
N ILE A 155 21.37 11.78 9.63
CA ILE A 155 22.25 11.27 8.55
C ILE A 155 21.99 9.77 8.33
N GLU A 156 21.89 8.99 9.40
CA GLU A 156 21.66 7.54 9.35
C GLU A 156 20.32 7.18 8.69
N ILE A 157 19.25 7.95 8.97
CA ILE A 157 17.94 7.70 8.35
C ILE A 157 17.95 8.17 6.89
N ARG A 158 18.55 9.32 6.58
CA ARG A 158 18.52 9.91 5.23
C ARG A 158 19.31 9.08 4.19
N LYS A 159 20.38 8.41 4.61
CA LYS A 159 21.26 7.64 3.72
C LYS A 159 20.52 6.49 3.00
N PRO A 160 19.80 5.59 3.70
CA PRO A 160 18.96 4.56 3.08
C PRO A 160 17.94 5.07 2.06
N PHE A 161 17.29 6.21 2.33
CA PHE A 161 16.35 6.82 1.38
C PHE A 161 17.04 7.32 0.11
N LYS A 162 18.24 7.90 0.21
CA LYS A 162 19.05 8.30 -0.96
C LYS A 162 19.50 7.08 -1.78
N GLU A 163 19.93 6.02 -1.12
CA GLU A 163 20.35 4.77 -1.78
C GLU A 163 19.18 4.13 -2.54
N ALA A 164 18.02 4.04 -1.92
CA ALA A 164 16.81 3.54 -2.56
C ALA A 164 16.36 4.43 -3.73
N GLU A 165 16.54 5.75 -3.64
CA GLU A 165 16.26 6.68 -4.74
C GLU A 165 17.20 6.49 -5.93
N ILE A 166 18.49 6.24 -5.68
CA ILE A 166 19.47 5.92 -6.73
C ILE A 166 19.10 4.59 -7.40
N HIS A 167 18.75 3.57 -6.61
CA HIS A 167 18.30 2.29 -7.14
C HIS A 167 17.04 2.43 -8.01
N ARG A 168 16.03 3.16 -7.53
CA ARG A 168 14.79 3.47 -8.26
C ARG A 168 15.06 4.10 -9.62
N LYS A 169 15.97 5.07 -9.68
CA LYS A 169 16.38 5.75 -10.93
C LYS A 169 17.11 4.80 -11.89
N THR A 170 17.92 3.90 -11.36
CA THR A 170 18.76 2.96 -12.14
C THR A 170 17.94 1.81 -12.74
N TYR A 171 17.01 1.22 -11.98
CA TYR A 171 16.22 0.06 -12.41
C TYR A 171 15.07 0.42 -13.38
N ARG A 172 14.89 1.70 -13.71
CA ARG A 172 13.83 2.20 -14.61
C ARG A 172 13.98 1.71 -16.06
N THR A 173 15.19 1.46 -16.53
CA THR A 173 15.41 1.08 -17.94
C THR A 173 14.78 -0.27 -18.29
N SER A 174 14.56 -1.16 -17.31
CA SER A 174 13.99 -2.49 -17.53
C SER A 174 12.48 -2.60 -17.29
N LEU A 175 11.86 -1.72 -16.50
CA LEU A 175 10.46 -1.86 -16.05
C LEU A 175 9.41 -1.30 -17.04
N LEU A 176 9.77 -0.30 -17.86
CA LEU A 176 8.88 0.27 -18.91
C LEU A 176 8.45 -0.75 -19.99
N LEU A 177 9.02 -1.96 -19.98
CA LEU A 177 8.65 -3.06 -20.89
C LEU A 177 7.49 -3.93 -20.37
N ARG A 178 7.01 -3.79 -19.13
CA ARG A 178 5.92 -4.63 -18.60
C ARG A 178 4.58 -3.86 -18.56
N LYS A 179 3.61 -4.41 -19.29
CA LYS A 179 2.26 -3.87 -19.57
C LYS A 179 1.42 -3.52 -18.34
N GLU A 180 0.44 -2.66 -18.60
CA GLU A 180 -0.56 -2.08 -17.70
C GLU A 180 -1.28 -3.08 -16.78
N VAL A 181 -1.57 -2.65 -15.55
CA VAL A 181 -2.25 -3.42 -14.49
C VAL A 181 -3.57 -2.75 -14.12
N ASN A 182 -4.65 -3.55 -14.06
CA ASN A 182 -6.01 -3.10 -13.74
C ASN A 182 -6.30 -3.19 -12.22
N ILE A 183 -6.44 -2.04 -11.54
CA ILE A 183 -6.67 -2.00 -10.08
C ILE A 183 -8.10 -2.37 -9.67
N GLN A 184 -9.09 -2.32 -10.56
CA GLN A 184 -10.45 -2.70 -10.18
C GLN A 184 -10.48 -4.15 -9.70
N LYS A 185 -9.73 -5.05 -10.37
CA LYS A 185 -9.50 -6.42 -9.86
C LYS A 185 -8.78 -6.47 -8.51
N LEU A 186 -7.83 -5.58 -8.25
CA LEU A 186 -7.04 -5.58 -7.01
C LEU A 186 -7.86 -5.15 -5.79
N PHE A 187 -8.68 -4.09 -5.91
CA PHE A 187 -9.56 -3.66 -4.82
C PHE A 187 -10.74 -4.60 -4.64
N THR A 188 -11.26 -5.22 -5.71
CA THR A 188 -12.26 -6.28 -5.55
C THR A 188 -11.68 -7.51 -4.86
N GLN A 189 -10.42 -7.90 -5.14
CA GLN A 189 -9.76 -9.05 -4.51
C GLN A 189 -9.28 -8.77 -3.07
N LEU A 190 -8.70 -7.60 -2.80
CA LEU A 190 -8.35 -7.17 -1.44
C LEU A 190 -9.61 -6.93 -0.60
N GLY A 191 -10.65 -6.35 -1.20
CA GLY A 191 -11.98 -6.26 -0.60
C GLY A 191 -12.57 -7.62 -0.29
N TYR A 192 -12.40 -8.63 -1.18
CA TYR A 192 -12.78 -10.02 -0.92
C TYR A 192 -11.96 -10.66 0.21
N LEU A 193 -10.65 -10.39 0.29
CA LEU A 193 -9.78 -10.87 1.38
C LEU A 193 -10.16 -10.27 2.74
N ILE A 194 -10.51 -8.98 2.78
CA ILE A 194 -11.00 -8.29 3.98
C ILE A 194 -12.40 -8.78 4.37
N LEU A 195 -13.30 -8.99 3.39
CA LEU A 195 -14.61 -9.62 3.59
C LEU A 195 -14.51 -11.06 4.09
N LEU A 196 -13.57 -11.86 3.55
CA LEU A 196 -13.33 -13.23 3.99
C LEU A 196 -12.73 -13.28 5.41
N GLN A 197 -11.83 -12.36 5.78
CA GLN A 197 -11.38 -12.23 7.17
C GLN A 197 -12.55 -11.91 8.12
N ARG A 198 -13.47 -11.05 7.69
CA ARG A 198 -14.68 -10.68 8.43
C ARG A 198 -15.67 -11.83 8.56
N ILE A 199 -15.79 -12.70 7.56
CA ILE A 199 -16.66 -13.88 7.59
C ILE A 199 -16.08 -14.96 8.51
N PHE A 200 -14.78 -15.22 8.45
CA PHE A 200 -14.13 -16.25 9.27
C PHE A 200 -14.07 -15.91 10.77
N GLN A 201 -13.93 -14.62 11.13
CA GLN A 201 -13.97 -14.20 12.54
C GLN A 201 -15.39 -14.29 13.16
N ASN A 202 -16.45 -14.19 12.37
CA ASN A 202 -17.85 -14.26 12.85
C ASN A 202 -18.44 -15.69 12.83
N LEU A 203 -17.67 -16.71 12.43
CA LEU A 203 -18.09 -18.12 12.39
C LEU A 203 -17.47 -18.97 13.51
N ILE A 204 -16.72 -18.36 14.45
CA ILE A 204 -16.05 -19.05 15.56
C ILE A 204 -16.64 -18.65 16.95
N PHE A 205 -17.79 -17.98 16.99
CA PHE A 205 -18.63 -17.87 18.20
C PHE A 205 -20.11 -18.01 17.86
#